data_AF-A0A818YPZ2-F1
#
_entry.id   AF-A0A818YPZ2-F1
#
_cell.length_a   1.000
_cell.length_b   1.000
_cell.length_c   1.000
_cell.angle_alpha   90.00
_cell.angle_beta   90.00
_cell.angle_gamma   90.00
#
_symmetry.space_group_name_H-M   'P 1'
#
loop_
_entity.id
_entity.type
_entity.pdbx_description
1 polymer ?
#
loop_
_entity_poly.entity_id
_entity_poly.type
_entity_poly.pdbx_seq_one_letter_code
_entity_poly.pdbx_strand_id
1 'polypeptide(L)'
;MATTTQGIVCIKCKKTKRIVTCKGCSKDFCADHLNEHHNELSEQLGKTEDQFNEFKIQIEGQKAELQQHELMKQIDQWEHESIEKIRQVANEVRLELSSCVITFITDQDFKFKKLREQLIQCRKDEDFIDTDI
;
A
#
# COMPACT_ATOMS: atom_id res chain seq x y z
N MET A 1 66.01 2.51 41.39
CA MET A 1 64.96 3.10 40.54
C MET A 1 63.72 3.23 41.40
N ALA A 2 63.25 4.46 41.64
CA ALA A 2 62.11 4.72 42.51
C ALA A 2 60.81 4.34 41.80
N THR A 3 60.10 3.34 42.33
CA THR A 3 58.74 3.01 41.92
C THR A 3 57.79 4.05 42.51
N THR A 4 57.35 4.99 41.68
CA THR A 4 56.28 5.94 41.99
C THR A 4 54.96 5.17 42.01
N THR A 5 54.49 4.76 43.20
CA THR A 5 53.15 4.24 43.40
C THR A 5 52.16 5.40 43.24
N GLN A 6 51.68 5.66 42.02
CA GLN A 6 50.55 6.55 41.80
C GLN A 6 49.32 5.93 42.50
N GLY A 7 48.97 6.44 43.67
CA GLY A 7 47.81 5.97 44.42
C GLY A 7 46.52 6.13 43.62
N ILE A 8 45.68 5.11 43.62
CA ILE A 8 44.36 5.14 42.96
C ILE A 8 43.53 6.27 43.61
N VAL A 9 42.96 7.15 42.79
CA VAL A 9 42.16 8.31 43.22
C VAL A 9 40.75 8.26 42.64
N CYS A 10 39.78 8.82 43.34
CA CYS A 10 38.43 8.98 42.82
C CYS A 10 38.41 9.91 41.60
N ILE A 11 37.74 9.51 40.52
CA ILE A 11 37.68 10.27 39.27
C ILE A 11 36.91 11.61 39.41
N LYS A 12 35.91 11.69 40.32
CA LYS A 12 35.16 12.94 40.59
C LYS A 12 35.93 13.90 41.53
N CYS A 13 36.37 13.44 42.70
CA CYS A 13 36.92 14.34 43.73
C CYS A 13 38.45 14.26 43.94
N LYS A 14 39.16 13.38 43.22
CA LYS A 14 40.62 13.17 43.27
C LYS A 14 41.22 12.81 44.64
N LYS A 15 40.39 12.45 45.62
CA LYS A 15 40.83 11.95 46.94
C LYS A 15 41.19 10.46 46.83
N THR A 16 42.12 9.98 47.66
CA THR A 16 42.58 8.58 47.73
C THR A 16 41.86 7.73 48.79
N LYS A 17 40.87 8.30 49.50
CA LYS A 17 40.25 7.63 50.66
C LYS A 17 39.20 6.62 50.20
N ARG A 18 39.43 5.34 50.51
CA ARG A 18 38.51 4.20 50.31
C ARG A 18 37.92 4.17 48.90
N ILE A 19 38.78 3.86 47.93
CA ILE A 19 38.43 3.77 46.51
C ILE A 19 37.85 2.41 46.17
N VAL A 20 36.80 2.42 45.36
CA VAL A 20 36.13 1.25 44.80
C VAL A 20 36.03 1.44 43.29
N THR A 21 36.41 0.41 42.55
CA THR A 21 36.33 0.39 41.09
C THR A 21 34.97 -0.13 40.65
N CYS A 22 34.23 0.68 39.87
CA CYS A 22 33.06 0.19 39.14
C CYS A 22 33.56 -0.68 37.97
N LYS A 23 33.30 -1.99 38.03
CA LYS A 23 33.74 -2.93 36.97
C LYS A 23 33.07 -2.66 35.63
N GLY A 24 31.80 -2.26 35.63
CA GLY A 24 31.04 -1.98 34.40
C GLY A 24 31.59 -0.77 33.63
N CYS A 25 32.00 0.27 34.35
CA CYS A 25 32.54 1.50 33.73
C CYS A 25 34.07 1.56 33.73
N SER A 26 34.75 0.62 34.39
CA SER A 26 36.20 0.60 34.61
C SER A 26 36.74 1.92 35.17
N LYS A 27 36.00 2.52 36.10
CA LYS A 27 36.31 3.82 36.72
C LYS A 27 36.36 3.70 38.24
N ASP A 28 37.26 4.47 38.84
CA ASP A 28 37.52 4.48 40.28
C ASP A 28 36.76 5.62 40.98
N PHE A 29 36.00 5.28 42.02
CA PHE A 29 35.18 6.22 42.79
C PHE A 29 35.42 6.05 44.29
N CYS A 30 35.22 7.11 45.07
CA CYS A 30 34.97 6.94 46.51
C CYS A 30 33.52 6.51 46.74
N ALA A 31 33.20 5.99 47.91
CA ALA A 31 31.87 5.43 48.21
C ALA A 31 30.71 6.37 47.84
N ASP A 32 30.81 7.66 48.17
CA ASP A 32 29.75 8.65 47.89
C ASP A 32 29.53 8.84 46.37
N HIS A 33 30.61 9.07 45.62
CA HIS A 33 30.53 9.26 44.17
C HIS A 33 30.19 7.96 43.42
N LEU A 34 30.43 6.78 44.01
CA LEU A 34 29.98 5.51 43.45
C LEU A 34 28.46 5.40 43.53
N ASN A 35 27.85 5.80 44.65
CA ASN A 35 26.39 5.83 44.79
C ASN A 35 25.76 6.86 43.85
N GLU A 36 26.34 8.05 43.73
CA GLU A 36 25.90 9.03 42.72
C GLU A 36 25.97 8.46 41.31
N HIS A 37 27.08 7.79 40.96
CA HIS A 37 27.24 7.16 39.66
C HIS A 37 26.18 6.08 39.38
N HIS A 38 25.86 5.25 40.38
CA HIS A 38 24.79 4.26 40.25
C HIS A 38 23.41 4.91 40.07
N ASN A 39 23.14 6.00 40.80
CA ASN A 39 21.90 6.76 40.64
C ASN A 39 21.80 7.39 39.24
N GLU A 40 22.89 8.00 38.76
CA GLU A 40 22.97 8.55 37.39
C GLU A 40 22.70 7.46 36.33
N LEU A 41 23.28 6.26 36.49
CA LEU A 41 23.04 5.14 35.58
C LEU A 41 21.58 4.65 35.63
N SER A 42 20.99 4.57 36.82
CA SER A 42 19.58 4.18 36.98
C SER A 42 18.64 5.20 36.32
N GLU A 43 18.94 6.49 36.45
CA GLU A 43 18.17 7.55 35.81
C GLU A 43 18.29 7.49 34.28
N GLN A 44 19.50 7.25 33.75
CA GLN A 44 19.72 7.07 32.32
C GLN A 44 18.98 5.86 31.76
N LEU A 45 18.96 4.75 32.50
CA LEU A 45 18.23 3.55 32.10
C LEU A 45 16.72 3.83 32.06
N GLY A 46 16.16 4.45 33.10
CA GLY A 46 14.74 4.82 33.12
C GLY A 46 14.36 5.72 31.94
N LYS A 47 15.16 6.75 31.62
CA LYS A 47 14.94 7.59 30.44
C LYS A 47 14.97 6.79 29.13
N THR A 48 15.86 5.80 29.03
CA THR A 48 15.97 4.95 27.84
C THR A 48 14.74 4.05 27.70
N GLU A 49 14.24 3.50 28.81
CA GLU A 49 13.00 2.71 28.84
C GLU A 49 11.79 3.55 28.45
N ASP A 50 11.68 4.78 28.95
CA ASP A 50 10.61 5.71 28.59
C ASP A 50 10.64 6.04 27.09
N GLN A 51 11.81 6.37 26.55
CA GLN A 51 12.00 6.63 25.11
C GLN A 51 11.65 5.40 24.26
N PHE A 52 12.03 4.21 24.71
CA PHE A 52 11.70 2.96 24.02
C PHE A 52 10.18 2.73 23.99
N ASN A 53 9.49 2.97 25.11
CA ASN A 53 8.04 2.83 25.19
C ASN A 53 7.32 3.84 24.29
N GLU A 54 7.76 5.10 24.29
CA GLU A 54 7.21 6.15 23.41
C GLU A 54 7.39 5.78 21.92
N PHE A 55 8.59 5.33 21.54
CA PHE A 55 8.87 4.90 20.18
C PHE A 55 8.01 3.70 19.76
N LYS A 56 7.82 2.73 20.68
CA LYS A 56 6.94 1.58 20.43
C LYS A 56 5.49 2.01 20.18
N ILE A 57 4.96 2.93 21.00
CA ILE A 57 3.62 3.49 20.81
C ILE A 57 3.51 4.19 19.45
N GLN A 58 4.54 4.95 19.06
CA GLN A 58 4.55 5.63 17.76
C GLN A 58 4.52 4.64 16.58
N ILE A 59 5.30 3.56 16.65
CA ILE A 59 5.28 2.49 15.63
C ILE A 59 3.91 1.82 15.58
N GLU A 60 3.33 1.49 16.73
CA GLU A 60 2.01 0.86 16.80
C GLU A 60 0.91 1.80 16.26
N GLY A 61 1.02 3.11 16.50
CA GLY A 61 0.15 4.13 15.93
C GLY A 61 0.21 4.21 14.40
N GLN A 62 1.42 4.14 13.82
CA GLN A 62 1.58 4.11 12.35
C GLN A 62 0.86 2.92 11.70
N LYS A 63 0.75 1.79 12.40
CA LYS A 63 0.00 0.62 11.91
C LYS A 63 -1.50 0.90 11.81
N ALA A 64 -2.06 1.72 12.72
CA ALA A 64 -3.46 2.10 12.66
C ALA A 64 -3.76 3.09 11.52
N GLU A 65 -2.78 3.92 11.15
CA GLU A 65 -2.90 4.94 10.10
C GLU A 65 -2.57 4.44 8.69
N LEU A 66 -2.24 3.14 8.55
CA LEU A 66 -1.79 2.55 7.28
C LEU A 66 -2.81 2.72 6.14
N GLN A 67 -4.11 2.70 6.46
CA GLN A 67 -5.20 2.95 5.51
C GLN A 67 -5.34 4.43 5.12
N GLN A 68 -4.85 5.35 5.95
CA GLN A 68 -4.83 6.78 5.65
C GLN A 68 -3.56 7.20 4.90
N HIS A 69 -2.58 6.29 4.80
CA HIS A 69 -1.33 6.53 4.11
C HIS A 69 -1.58 6.88 2.64
N GLU A 70 -0.84 7.87 2.13
CA GLU A 70 -1.05 8.42 0.80
C GLU A 70 -0.88 7.37 -0.31
N LEU A 71 0.03 6.41 -0.12
CA LEU A 71 0.20 5.29 -1.05
C LEU A 71 -1.04 4.37 -1.11
N MET A 72 -1.77 4.17 0.01
CA MET A 72 -3.00 3.39 -0.03
C MET A 72 -4.08 4.13 -0.80
N LYS A 73 -4.23 5.44 -0.60
CA LYS A 73 -5.16 6.26 -1.40
C LYS A 73 -4.82 6.22 -2.89
N GLN A 74 -3.54 6.23 -3.25
CA GLN A 74 -3.12 6.09 -4.64
C GLN A 74 -3.49 4.72 -5.23
N ILE A 75 -3.32 3.65 -4.46
CA ILE A 75 -3.74 2.30 -4.86
C ILE A 75 -5.25 2.27 -5.09
N ASP A 76 -6.05 2.78 -4.16
CA ASP A 76 -7.52 2.82 -4.27
C ASP A 76 -7.96 3.64 -5.49
N GLN A 77 -7.31 4.79 -5.73
CA GLN A 77 -7.57 5.63 -6.89
C GLN A 77 -7.25 4.89 -8.20
N TRP A 78 -6.11 4.21 -8.26
CA TRP A 78 -5.70 3.43 -9.44
C TRP A 78 -6.66 2.27 -9.71
N GLU A 79 -7.12 1.59 -8.66
CA GLU A 79 -8.13 0.54 -8.77
C GLU A 79 -9.42 1.09 -9.35
N HIS A 80 -9.93 2.20 -8.79
CA HIS A 80 -11.15 2.85 -9.25
C HIS A 80 -11.06 3.27 -10.72
N GLU A 81 -10.00 4.00 -11.10
CA GLU A 81 -9.80 4.46 -12.48
C GLU A 81 -9.65 3.30 -13.46
N SER A 82 -9.00 2.21 -13.05
CA SER A 82 -8.81 1.04 -13.90
C SER A 82 -10.13 0.34 -14.18
N ILE A 83 -10.97 0.18 -13.14
CA ILE A 83 -12.31 -0.41 -13.28
C ILE A 83 -13.17 0.44 -14.22
N GLU A 84 -13.16 1.76 -14.05
CA GLU A 84 -13.94 2.66 -14.90
C GLU A 84 -13.48 2.64 -16.36
N LYS A 85 -12.17 2.64 -16.62
CA LYS A 85 -11.63 2.48 -17.98
C LYS A 85 -12.07 1.17 -18.63
N ILE A 86 -11.99 0.06 -17.89
CA ILE A 86 -12.43 -1.26 -18.39
C ILE A 86 -13.93 -1.24 -18.71
N ARG A 87 -14.75 -0.65 -17.83
CA ARG A 87 -16.20 -0.51 -18.04
C ARG A 87 -16.52 0.34 -19.25
N GLN A 88 -15.83 1.47 -19.42
CA GLN A 88 -16.00 2.36 -20.55
C GLN A 88 -15.73 1.62 -21.87
N VAL A 89 -14.54 1.01 -22.00
CA VAL A 89 -14.16 0.27 -23.22
C VAL A 89 -15.14 -0.88 -23.49
N ALA A 90 -15.54 -1.63 -22.46
CA ALA A 90 -16.52 -2.70 -22.63
C ALA A 90 -17.87 -2.19 -23.15
N ASN A 91 -18.32 -1.01 -22.69
CA ASN A 91 -19.56 -0.40 -23.17
C ASN A 91 -19.43 0.13 -24.60
N GLU A 92 -18.31 0.77 -24.94
CA GLU A 92 -18.04 1.23 -26.31
C GLU A 92 -18.09 0.06 -27.30
N VAL A 93 -17.41 -1.05 -27.00
CA VAL A 93 -17.40 -2.26 -27.85
C VAL A 93 -18.80 -2.88 -27.95
N ARG A 94 -19.58 -2.92 -26.85
CA ARG A 94 -20.97 -3.41 -26.90
C ARG A 94 -21.84 -2.56 -27.81
N LEU A 95 -21.70 -1.24 -27.76
CA LEU A 95 -22.48 -0.32 -28.59
C LEU A 95 -22.10 -0.47 -30.07
N GLU A 96 -20.82 -0.56 -30.38
CA GLU A 96 -20.33 -0.77 -31.74
C GLU A 96 -20.84 -2.09 -32.33
N LEU A 97 -20.72 -3.19 -31.57
CA LEU A 97 -21.26 -4.49 -31.98
C LEU A 97 -22.77 -4.43 -32.21
N SER A 98 -23.51 -3.81 -31.30
CA SER A 98 -24.97 -3.70 -31.41
C SER A 98 -25.36 -2.93 -32.66
N SER A 99 -24.67 -1.82 -32.95
CA SER A 99 -24.89 -1.03 -34.17
C SER A 99 -24.64 -1.86 -35.42
N CYS A 100 -23.49 -2.56 -35.49
CA CYS A 100 -23.14 -3.41 -36.61
C CYS A 100 -24.20 -4.51 -36.85
N VAL A 101 -24.64 -5.19 -35.79
CA VAL A 101 -25.66 -6.24 -35.87
C VAL A 101 -27.00 -5.69 -36.34
N ILE A 102 -27.44 -4.53 -35.81
CA ILE A 102 -28.70 -3.90 -36.24
C ILE A 102 -28.65 -3.52 -37.72
N THR A 103 -27.53 -2.93 -38.17
CA THR A 103 -27.34 -2.57 -39.58
C THR A 103 -27.39 -3.81 -40.47
N PHE A 104 -26.70 -4.89 -40.08
CA PHE A 104 -26.72 -6.15 -40.82
C PHE A 104 -28.14 -6.73 -40.91
N ILE A 105 -28.85 -6.83 -39.78
CA ILE A 105 -30.23 -7.36 -39.74
C ILE A 105 -31.15 -6.53 -40.64
N THR A 106 -31.01 -5.21 -40.60
CA THR A 106 -31.84 -4.28 -41.40
C THR A 106 -31.58 -4.45 -42.90
N ASP A 107 -30.32 -4.59 -43.31
CA ASP A 107 -29.94 -4.86 -44.70
C ASP A 107 -30.50 -6.22 -45.18
N GLN A 108 -30.43 -7.26 -44.34
CA GLN A 108 -31.01 -8.56 -44.66
C GLN A 108 -32.54 -8.48 -44.80
N ASP A 109 -33.23 -7.80 -43.89
CA ASP A 109 -34.70 -7.62 -43.97
C ASP A 109 -35.10 -6.88 -45.26
N PHE A 110 -34.34 -5.85 -45.66
CA PHE A 110 -34.57 -5.16 -46.92
C PHE A 110 -34.39 -6.09 -48.13
N LYS A 111 -33.32 -6.90 -48.15
CA LYS A 111 -33.08 -7.89 -49.21
C LYS A 111 -34.20 -8.93 -49.28
N PHE A 112 -34.69 -9.41 -48.15
CA PHE A 112 -35.82 -10.35 -48.09
C PHE A 112 -37.12 -9.74 -48.59
N LYS A 113 -37.42 -8.49 -48.24
CA LYS A 113 -38.59 -7.76 -48.76
C LYS A 113 -38.53 -7.62 -50.28
N LYS A 114 -37.39 -7.22 -50.81
CA LYS A 114 -37.16 -7.12 -52.27
C LYS A 114 -37.33 -8.47 -52.96
N LEU A 115 -36.76 -9.54 -52.41
CA LEU A 115 -36.91 -10.89 -52.98
C LEU A 115 -38.38 -11.33 -52.97
N ARG A 116 -39.13 -11.04 -51.89
CA ARG A 116 -40.56 -11.32 -51.80
C ARG A 116 -41.34 -10.57 -52.89
N GLU A 117 -41.08 -9.29 -53.10
CA GLU A 117 -41.72 -8.50 -54.16
C GLU A 117 -41.44 -9.09 -55.54
N GLN A 118 -40.19 -9.48 -55.81
CA GLN A 118 -39.81 -10.15 -57.05
C GLN A 118 -40.57 -11.48 -57.24
N LEU A 119 -40.68 -12.31 -56.21
CA LEU A 119 -41.44 -13.57 -56.28
C LEU A 119 -42.92 -13.34 -56.56
N ILE A 120 -43.52 -12.32 -55.93
CA ILE A 120 -44.92 -11.95 -56.19
C ILE A 120 -45.08 -11.47 -57.62
N GLN A 121 -44.13 -10.68 -58.13
CA GLN A 121 -44.17 -10.17 -59.49
C GLN A 121 -44.00 -11.29 -60.52
N CYS A 122 -43.04 -12.19 -60.35
CA CYS A 122 -42.89 -13.38 -61.21
C CYS A 122 -44.17 -14.20 -61.28
N ARG A 123 -44.87 -14.41 -60.15
CA ARG A 123 -46.16 -15.10 -60.14
C ARG A 123 -47.28 -14.36 -60.88
N LYS A 124 -47.23 -13.02 -60.93
CA LYS A 124 -48.21 -12.21 -61.66
C LYS A 124 -47.89 -12.11 -63.15
N ASP A 125 -46.60 -12.11 -63.49
CA ASP A 125 -46.11 -12.09 -64.87
C ASP A 125 -46.27 -13.47 -65.53
N GLU A 126 -46.13 -14.54 -64.74
CA GLU A 126 -46.68 -15.87 -65.05
C GLU A 126 -48.19 -15.84 -64.80
N ASP A 127 -48.94 -15.15 -65.67
CA ASP A 127 -50.38 -15.40 -65.83
C ASP A 127 -50.55 -16.92 -65.99
N PHE A 128 -50.90 -17.58 -64.89
CA PHE A 128 -51.14 -19.01 -64.82
C PHE A 128 -52.32 -19.32 -65.72
N ILE A 129 -52.02 -19.68 -66.96
CA ILE A 129 -52.95 -20.38 -67.84
C ILE A 129 -52.95 -21.83 -67.38
N ASP A 130 -53.84 -22.16 -66.46
CA ASP A 130 -54.31 -23.55 -66.33
C ASP A 130 -55.13 -23.84 -67.58
N THR A 131 -54.47 -24.28 -68.65
CA THR A 131 -55.17 -25.02 -69.69
C THR A 131 -55.39 -26.42 -69.15
N ASP A 132 -56.44 -26.58 -68.35
CA ASP A 132 -57.17 -27.84 -68.26
C ASP A 132 -57.64 -28.18 -69.69
N ILE A 133 -57.03 -29.21 -70.28
CA ILE A 133 -57.48 -29.87 -71.53
C ILE A 133 -58.20 -31.16 -71.12
#